data_AF-A0AB33JDE1-F1
#
_entry.id   AF-A0AB33JDE1-F1
#
_cell.length_a   1.000
_cell.length_b   1.000
_cell.length_c   1.000
_cell.angle_alpha   90.00
_cell.angle_beta   90.00
_cell.angle_gamma   90.00
#
_symmetry.space_group_name_H-M   'P 1'
#
loop_
_entity.id
_entity.type
_entity.pdbx_description
1 polymer ?
#
loop_
_entity_poly.entity_id
_entity_poly.type
_entity_poly.pdbx_seq_one_letter_code
_entity_poly.pdbx_strand_id
1 'polypeptide(L)'
;MPVGDRRPFPQAFREGMNAVKWAKFVDSNYCYTFYYPSFFVREERADGVVAFGYHAYGMNVVLESRVSDADSQRQLEYIREGELEESRDYRYYVHGIQRGGKLYSLALYYPAEYRWCMQRLIWKVKTWRCETVKLQMSQYAR
;
A
#
# COMPACT_ATOMS: atom_id res chain seq x y z
N MET A 1 -3.01 -16.79 14.97
CA MET A 1 -4.34 -16.67 15.58
C MET A 1 -4.19 -16.85 17.07
N PRO A 2 -4.88 -16.07 17.91
CA PRO A 2 -4.90 -16.34 19.35
C PRO A 2 -5.40 -17.76 19.61
N VAL A 3 -4.78 -18.43 20.59
CA VAL A 3 -5.13 -19.79 21.00
C VAL A 3 -6.60 -19.80 21.43
N GLY A 4 -7.44 -20.57 20.73
CA GLY A 4 -8.86 -20.71 21.04
C GLY A 4 -9.84 -20.05 20.08
N ASP A 5 -9.37 -19.30 19.07
CA ASP A 5 -10.27 -18.80 18.01
C ASP A 5 -10.71 -19.95 17.10
N ARG A 6 -12.00 -20.30 17.16
CA ARG A 6 -12.60 -21.42 16.39
C ARG A 6 -13.14 -20.99 15.02
N ARG A 7 -13.08 -19.70 14.69
CA ARG A 7 -13.63 -19.18 13.44
C ARG A 7 -12.69 -19.49 12.26
N PRO A 8 -13.23 -19.62 11.04
CA PRO A 8 -12.39 -19.68 9.84
C PRO A 8 -11.46 -18.46 9.75
N PHE A 9 -10.22 -18.68 9.31
CA PHE A 9 -9.19 -17.62 9.19
C PHE A 9 -9.69 -16.34 8.50
N PRO A 10 -10.41 -16.39 7.35
CA PRO A 10 -10.87 -15.17 6.69
C PRO A 10 -11.81 -14.32 7.56
N GLN A 11 -12.64 -14.96 8.39
CA GLN A 11 -13.54 -14.25 9.29
C GLN A 11 -12.74 -13.56 10.40
N ALA A 12 -11.87 -14.30 11.09
CA ALA A 12 -11.03 -13.76 12.15
C ALA A 12 -10.12 -12.62 11.64
N PHE A 13 -9.56 -12.79 10.43
CA PHE A 13 -8.71 -11.79 9.80
C PHE A 13 -9.50 -10.52 9.43
N ARG A 14 -10.71 -10.65 8.86
CA ARG A 14 -11.57 -9.50 8.56
C ARG A 14 -11.89 -8.68 9.80
N GLU A 15 -12.21 -9.35 10.91
CA GLU A 15 -12.49 -8.66 12.17
C GLU A 15 -11.23 -8.01 12.75
N GLY A 16 -10.08 -8.70 12.70
CA GLY A 16 -8.78 -8.13 13.07
C GLY A 16 -8.44 -6.88 12.25
N MET A 17 -8.78 -6.88 10.95
CA MET A 17 -8.63 -5.71 10.08
C MET A 17 -9.50 -4.53 10.51
N ASN A 18 -10.60 -4.72 11.24
CA ASN A 18 -11.40 -3.61 11.79
C ASN A 18 -10.71 -2.96 13.01
N ALA A 19 -9.97 -3.73 13.79
CA ALA A 19 -9.24 -3.25 14.97
C ALA A 19 -7.76 -2.91 14.68
N VAL A 20 -7.33 -2.99 13.42
CA VAL A 20 -5.92 -2.83 13.05
C VAL A 20 -5.35 -1.45 13.42
N LYS A 21 -4.16 -1.45 14.01
CA LYS A 21 -3.34 -0.25 14.16
C LYS A 21 -2.69 0.09 12.82
N TRP A 22 -2.86 1.32 12.39
CA TRP A 22 -2.25 1.83 11.16
C TRP A 22 -0.95 2.54 11.48
N ALA A 23 0.13 2.11 10.83
CA ALA A 23 1.40 2.81 10.83
C ALA A 23 1.46 3.77 9.63
N LYS A 24 2.19 4.87 9.77
CA LYS A 24 2.43 5.84 8.69
C LYS A 24 3.86 5.64 8.17
N PHE A 25 3.99 5.37 6.88
CA PHE A 25 5.27 5.44 6.19
C PHE A 25 5.52 6.87 5.74
N VAL A 26 6.79 7.29 5.82
CA VAL A 26 7.25 8.60 5.35
C VAL A 26 8.49 8.37 4.50
N ASP A 27 8.40 8.71 3.22
CA ASP A 27 9.56 8.80 2.34
C ASP A 27 10.14 10.21 2.44
N SER A 28 11.36 10.33 2.97
CA SER A 28 12.01 11.64 3.12
C SER A 28 12.62 12.15 1.82
N ASN A 29 12.93 11.26 0.86
CA ASN A 29 13.55 11.65 -0.41
C ASN A 29 12.51 12.26 -1.35
N TYR A 30 11.33 11.66 -1.39
CA TYR A 30 10.22 12.08 -2.26
C TYR A 30 9.07 12.76 -1.50
N CYS A 31 9.26 12.99 -0.20
CA CYS A 31 8.35 13.71 0.69
C CYS A 31 6.91 13.18 0.76
N TYR A 32 6.62 11.94 0.37
CA TYR A 32 5.27 11.39 0.39
C TYR A 32 5.03 10.46 1.58
N THR A 33 3.76 10.18 1.85
CA THR A 33 3.36 9.32 2.96
C THR A 33 2.21 8.41 2.56
N PHE A 34 2.12 7.25 3.19
CA PHE A 34 0.94 6.39 3.13
C PHE A 34 0.77 5.61 4.43
N TYR A 35 -0.44 5.09 4.66
CA TYR A 35 -0.73 4.26 5.82
C TYR A 35 -0.72 2.79 5.46
N TYR A 36 -0.14 1.96 6.32
CA TYR A 36 -0.12 0.51 6.18
C TYR A 36 -0.50 -0.16 7.52
N PRO A 37 -1.01 -1.40 7.50
CA PRO A 37 -1.28 -2.16 8.71
C PRO A 37 0.02 -2.39 9.49
N SER A 38 0.05 -2.10 10.79
CA SER A 38 1.29 -2.19 11.57
C SER A 38 1.86 -3.61 11.70
N PHE A 39 1.09 -4.62 11.33
CA PHE A 39 1.54 -6.01 11.30
C PHE A 39 2.14 -6.41 9.94
N PHE A 40 2.11 -5.53 8.93
CA PHE A 40 2.87 -5.74 7.70
C PHE A 40 4.36 -5.50 7.98
N VAL A 41 5.20 -6.32 7.37
CA VAL A 41 6.66 -6.25 7.47
C VAL A 41 7.20 -5.53 6.25
N ARG A 42 8.16 -4.62 6.44
CA ARG A 42 8.85 -3.97 5.33
C ARG A 42 9.65 -5.01 4.54
N GLU A 43 9.50 -5.01 3.23
CA GLU A 43 10.23 -5.86 2.31
C GLU A 43 11.36 -5.08 1.64
N GLU A 44 12.49 -5.76 1.41
CA GLU A 44 13.56 -5.25 0.56
C GLU A 44 13.19 -5.50 -0.90
N ARG A 45 13.21 -4.43 -1.70
CA ARG A 45 12.96 -4.46 -3.15
C ARG A 45 14.04 -3.65 -3.85
N ALA A 46 14.31 -4.00 -5.11
CA ALA A 46 15.21 -3.22 -5.96
C ALA A 46 14.61 -1.84 -6.29
N ASP A 47 15.49 -0.90 -6.65
CA ASP A 47 15.15 0.31 -7.42
C ASP A 47 14.04 1.20 -6.85
N GLY A 48 14.24 1.75 -5.65
CA GLY A 48 13.38 2.81 -5.10
C GLY A 48 11.93 2.37 -4.84
N VAL A 49 11.66 1.07 -4.92
CA VAL A 49 10.38 0.46 -4.54
C VAL A 49 10.37 0.22 -3.04
N VAL A 50 9.30 0.64 -2.37
CA VAL A 50 9.06 0.37 -0.95
C VAL A 50 7.86 -0.54 -0.85
N ALA A 51 8.04 -1.75 -0.31
CA ALA A 51 6.96 -2.70 -0.12
C ALA A 51 6.76 -3.06 1.35
N PHE A 52 5.51 -3.33 1.71
CA PHE A 52 5.09 -3.85 3.00
C PHE A 52 4.22 -5.08 2.75
N GLY A 53 4.62 -6.20 3.34
CA GLY A 53 4.02 -7.52 3.11
C GLY A 53 3.38 -8.12 4.34
N TYR A 54 2.35 -8.93 4.12
CA TYR A 54 1.88 -9.92 5.08
C TYR A 54 1.84 -11.30 4.43
N HIS A 55 2.61 -12.22 5.00
CA HIS A 55 2.82 -13.58 4.49
C HIS A 55 2.56 -14.59 5.61
N ALA A 56 1.30 -14.94 5.84
CA ALA A 56 0.95 -15.93 6.85
C ALA A 56 -0.37 -16.63 6.52
N TYR A 57 -0.50 -17.86 7.01
CA TYR A 57 -1.70 -18.70 6.83
C TYR A 57 -2.10 -18.88 5.37
N GLY A 58 -1.12 -19.00 4.47
CA GLY A 58 -1.34 -19.17 3.03
C GLY A 58 -1.82 -17.90 2.31
N MET A 59 -1.94 -16.78 3.02
CA MET A 59 -2.31 -15.49 2.44
C MET A 59 -1.06 -14.62 2.24
N ASN A 60 -0.87 -14.15 1.01
CA ASN A 60 0.15 -13.16 0.68
C ASN A 60 -0.51 -11.86 0.25
N VAL A 61 -0.24 -10.78 0.97
CA VAL A 61 -0.74 -9.44 0.66
C VAL A 61 0.45 -8.50 0.61
N VAL A 62 0.53 -7.69 -0.44
CA VAL A 62 1.63 -6.74 -0.62
C VAL A 62 1.05 -5.36 -0.87
N LEU A 63 1.53 -4.38 -0.11
CA LEU A 63 1.33 -2.96 -0.36
C LEU A 63 2.66 -2.38 -0.85
N GLU A 64 2.72 -2.04 -2.14
CA GLU A 64 3.90 -1.53 -2.81
C GLU A 64 3.74 -0.04 -3.11
N SER A 65 4.79 0.75 -2.88
CA SER A 65 4.91 2.11 -3.37
C SER A 65 6.13 2.28 -4.25
N ARG A 66 5.96 3.08 -5.30
CA ARG A 66 7.01 3.37 -6.28
C ARG A 66 6.93 4.84 -6.68
N VAL A 67 8.09 5.44 -6.92
CA VAL A 67 8.21 6.76 -7.52
C VAL A 67 8.98 6.62 -8.82
N SER A 68 8.43 7.15 -9.91
CA SER A 68 9.09 7.20 -11.22
C SER A 68 9.03 8.61 -11.80
N ASP A 69 9.75 8.86 -12.89
CA ASP A 69 9.51 10.06 -13.69
C ASP A 69 8.11 10.01 -14.31
N ALA A 70 7.49 11.18 -14.39
CA ALA A 70 6.20 11.32 -15.02
C ALA A 70 6.37 11.47 -16.53
N ASP A 71 5.57 10.72 -17.28
CA ASP A 71 5.37 10.97 -18.70
C ASP A 71 4.40 12.15 -18.85
N SER A 72 4.75 13.12 -19.71
CA SER A 72 3.94 14.31 -19.95
C SER A 72 2.56 13.98 -20.54
N GLN A 73 2.36 12.76 -21.04
CA GLN A 73 1.10 12.31 -21.63
C GLN A 73 0.13 11.64 -20.64
N ARG A 74 0.51 11.40 -19.38
CA ARG A 74 -0.36 10.71 -18.40
C ARG A 74 -1.33 11.65 -17.68
N GLN A 75 -2.45 11.08 -17.24
CA GLN A 75 -3.41 11.75 -16.35
C GLN A 75 -2.74 12.14 -15.03
N LEU A 76 -3.12 13.31 -14.49
CA LEU A 76 -2.60 13.82 -13.21
C LEU A 76 -2.87 12.88 -12.02
N GLU A 77 -3.96 12.11 -12.08
CA GLU A 77 -4.34 11.13 -11.07
C GLU A 77 -5.12 10.01 -11.77
N TYR A 78 -4.86 8.76 -11.38
CA TYR A 78 -5.57 7.61 -11.92
C TYR A 78 -5.71 6.48 -10.90
N ILE A 79 -6.77 5.70 -11.04
CA ILE A 79 -6.95 4.43 -10.31
C ILE A 79 -7.10 3.33 -11.35
N ARG A 80 -6.30 2.27 -11.21
CA ARG A 80 -6.40 1.02 -11.99
C ARG A 80 -6.70 -0.14 -11.06
N GLU A 81 -7.54 -1.06 -11.50
CA GLU A 81 -7.82 -2.31 -10.81
C GLU A 81 -7.91 -3.46 -11.82
N GLY A 82 -7.60 -4.67 -11.37
CA GLY A 82 -7.63 -5.82 -12.26
C GLY A 82 -7.20 -7.12 -11.61
N GLU A 83 -7.03 -8.12 -12.45
CA GLU A 83 -6.42 -9.42 -12.12
C GLU A 83 -4.94 -9.37 -12.49
N LEU A 84 -4.10 -10.07 -11.73
CA LEU A 84 -2.71 -10.22 -12.11
C LEU A 84 -2.64 -11.26 -13.26
N GLU A 85 -2.04 -10.92 -14.39
CA GLU A 85 -2.00 -11.82 -15.56
C GLU A 85 -1.29 -13.15 -15.24
N GLU A 86 -0.22 -13.08 -14.45
CA GLU A 86 0.57 -14.24 -14.03
C GLU A 86 -0.10 -15.07 -12.92
N SER A 87 -1.13 -14.52 -12.25
CA SER A 87 -1.86 -15.20 -11.19
C SER A 87 -3.30 -14.70 -11.12
N ARG A 88 -4.21 -15.41 -11.79
CA ARG A 88 -5.65 -15.08 -11.86
C ARG A 88 -6.34 -15.08 -10.49
N ASP A 89 -5.73 -15.76 -9.52
CA ASP A 89 -6.19 -15.78 -8.14
C ASP A 89 -5.82 -14.50 -7.38
N TYR A 90 -5.07 -13.58 -7.99
CA TYR A 90 -4.69 -12.29 -7.40
C TYR A 90 -5.40 -11.12 -8.07
N ARG A 91 -5.72 -10.15 -7.24
CA ARG A 91 -6.29 -8.86 -7.61
C ARG A 91 -5.30 -7.77 -7.27
N TYR A 92 -5.38 -6.67 -8.02
CA TYR A 92 -4.64 -5.47 -7.68
C TYR A 92 -5.51 -4.21 -7.69
N TYR A 93 -5.08 -3.23 -6.90
CA TYR A 93 -5.48 -1.83 -7.00
C TYR A 93 -4.22 -0.98 -7.08
N VAL A 94 -4.12 -0.09 -8.06
CA VAL A 94 -3.05 0.90 -8.15
C VAL A 94 -3.66 2.28 -8.20
N HIS A 95 -3.23 3.15 -7.30
CA HIS A 95 -3.50 4.58 -7.36
C HIS A 95 -2.20 5.30 -7.76
N GLY A 96 -2.21 5.99 -8.90
CA GLY A 96 -1.13 6.83 -9.38
C GLY A 96 -1.48 8.31 -9.27
N ILE A 97 -0.54 9.13 -8.76
CA ILE A 97 -0.67 10.58 -8.64
C ILE A 97 0.59 11.22 -9.23
N GLN A 98 0.43 12.11 -10.21
CA GLN A 98 1.52 12.87 -10.81
C GLN A 98 1.69 14.22 -10.10
N ARG A 99 2.92 14.53 -9.69
CA ARG A 99 3.24 15.78 -9.01
C ARG A 99 4.73 16.13 -9.17
N GLY A 100 5.03 17.38 -9.51
CA GLY A 100 6.41 17.87 -9.58
C GLY A 100 7.30 17.08 -10.56
N GLY A 101 6.75 16.66 -11.71
CA GLY A 101 7.48 15.86 -12.70
C GLY A 101 7.68 14.39 -12.31
N LYS A 102 7.13 13.94 -11.17
CA LYS A 102 7.19 12.56 -10.71
C LYS A 102 5.80 11.91 -10.70
N LEU A 103 5.77 10.60 -10.91
CA LEU A 103 4.59 9.76 -10.74
C LEU A 103 4.78 8.91 -9.48
N TYR A 104 3.89 9.10 -8.52
CA TYR A 104 3.83 8.34 -7.28
C TYR A 104 2.76 7.28 -7.44
N SER A 105 3.08 6.01 -7.20
CA SER A 105 2.09 4.94 -7.19
C SER A 105 2.05 4.24 -5.85
N LEU A 106 0.84 3.89 -5.43
CA LEU A 106 0.55 3.00 -4.32
C LEU A 106 -0.30 1.84 -4.84
N ALA A 107 0.22 0.63 -4.73
CA ALA A 107 -0.36 -0.58 -5.27
C ALA A 107 -0.64 -1.59 -4.15
N LEU A 108 -1.84 -2.17 -4.14
CA LEU A 108 -2.20 -3.28 -3.27
C LEU A 108 -2.40 -4.53 -4.12
N TYR A 109 -1.73 -5.61 -3.76
CA TYR A 109 -1.87 -6.94 -4.34
C TYR A 109 -2.38 -7.89 -3.28
N TYR A 110 -3.44 -8.65 -3.58
CA TYR A 110 -4.06 -9.55 -2.62
C TYR A 110 -4.79 -10.71 -3.32
N PRO A 111 -5.00 -11.86 -2.66
CA PRO A 111 -5.72 -12.97 -3.27
C PRO A 111 -7.21 -12.65 -3.35
N ALA A 112 -7.84 -12.97 -4.48
CA ALA A 112 -9.20 -12.58 -4.83
C ALA A 112 -10.23 -13.00 -3.78
N GLU A 113 -10.07 -14.19 -3.20
CA GLU A 113 -10.94 -14.74 -2.14
C GLU A 113 -10.96 -13.87 -0.87
N TYR A 114 -9.91 -13.09 -0.61
CA TYR A 114 -9.82 -12.20 0.56
C TYR A 114 -10.35 -10.78 0.30
N ARG A 115 -10.98 -10.50 -0.84
CA ARG A 115 -11.49 -9.14 -1.18
C ARG A 115 -12.28 -8.49 -0.05
N TRP A 116 -13.13 -9.26 0.63
CA TRP A 116 -13.94 -8.76 1.74
C TRP A 116 -13.14 -8.37 2.98
N CYS A 117 -12.00 -9.02 3.20
CA CYS A 117 -11.07 -8.68 4.27
C CYS A 117 -10.26 -7.42 3.95
N MET A 118 -10.03 -7.14 2.66
CA MET A 118 -9.17 -6.06 2.18
C MET A 118 -9.88 -4.72 2.00
N GLN A 119 -11.20 -4.63 2.23
CA GLN A 119 -11.99 -3.41 1.97
C GLN A 119 -11.37 -2.13 2.56
N ARG A 120 -10.82 -2.18 3.78
CA ARG A 120 -10.16 -1.01 4.39
C ARG A 120 -8.85 -0.63 3.70
N LEU A 121 -8.06 -1.62 3.28
CA LEU A 121 -6.83 -1.39 2.50
C LEU A 121 -7.16 -0.84 1.11
N ILE A 122 -8.12 -1.47 0.43
CA ILE A 122 -8.63 -1.02 -0.87
C ILE A 122 -9.09 0.44 -0.79
N TRP A 123 -9.90 0.78 0.22
CA TRP A 123 -10.35 2.15 0.44
C TRP A 123 -9.16 3.10 0.64
N LYS A 124 -8.19 2.74 1.50
CA LYS A 124 -7.02 3.59 1.75
C LYS A 124 -6.16 3.83 0.51
N VAL A 125 -6.02 2.82 -0.36
CA VAL A 125 -5.31 3.00 -1.65
C VAL A 125 -6.13 3.91 -2.56
N LYS A 126 -7.42 3.64 -2.75
CA LYS A 126 -8.30 4.44 -3.63
C LYS A 126 -8.43 5.90 -3.20
N THR A 127 -8.42 6.17 -1.90
CA THR A 127 -8.54 7.54 -1.36
C THR A 127 -7.19 8.12 -0.92
N TRP A 128 -6.09 7.46 -1.27
CA TRP A 128 -4.76 7.93 -0.93
C TRP A 128 -4.55 9.32 -1.51
N ARG A 129 -3.99 10.21 -0.69
CA ARG A 129 -3.52 11.52 -1.13
C ARG A 129 -2.02 11.55 -0.91
N CYS A 130 -1.27 11.91 -1.94
CA CYS A 130 0.16 12.15 -1.84
C CYS A 130 0.40 13.46 -1.06
N GLU A 131 0.17 13.41 0.25
CA GLU A 131 0.49 14.48 1.19
C GLU A 131 1.99 14.67 1.20
N THR A 132 2.44 15.85 0.80
CA THR A 132 3.85 16.23 0.97
C THR A 132 4.06 16.62 2.41
N VAL A 133 4.94 15.92 3.12
CA VAL A 133 5.48 16.44 4.37
C VAL A 133 6.30 17.66 3.98
N LYS A 134 5.94 18.85 4.50
CA LYS A 134 6.88 19.97 4.48
C LYS A 134 8.07 19.53 5.32
N LEU A 135 9.15 19.09 4.69
CA LEU A 135 10.42 18.98 5.39
C LEU A 135 10.73 20.39 5.88
N GLN A 136 10.62 20.61 7.19
CA GLN A 136 11.28 21.76 7.79
C GLN A 136 12.76 21.51 7.55
N MET A 137 13.32 22.12 6.50
CA MET A 137 14.75 22.34 6.43
C MET A 137 15.08 23.23 7.62
N SER A 138 15.41 22.62 8.76
CA SER A 138 16.08 23.31 9.84
C SER A 138 17.34 23.91 9.23
N GLN A 139 17.34 25.23 9.12
CA GLN A 139 18.49 26.04 8.78
C GLN A 139 19.64 25.69 9.73
N TYR A 140 20.49 24.76 9.34
CA TYR A 140 21.86 24.71 9.85
C TYR A 140 22.70 25.58 8.93
N ALA A 141 22.46 26.89 9.04
CA ALA A 141 23.47 27.88 8.78
C ALA A 141 24.19 28.13 10.11
N ARG A 142 25.37 27.55 10.28
CA ARG A 142 26.48 28.11 11.06
C ARG A 142 27.78 27.77 10.35
#